data_AF-A0A535L8J3-F1
#
_entry.id   AF-A0A535L8J3-F1
#
_cell.length_a   1.000
_cell.length_b   1.000
_cell.length_c   1.000
_cell.angle_alpha   90.00
_cell.angle_beta   90.00
_cell.angle_gamma   90.00
#
_symmetry.space_group_name_H-M   'P 1'
#
loop_
_entity.id
_entity.type
_entity.pdbx_description
1 polymer ?
#
loop_
_entity_poly.entity_id
_entity_poly.type
_entity_poly.pdbx_seq_one_letter_code
_entity_poly.pdbx_strand_id
1 'polypeptide(L)'
;LVHEMGGLTYLPHPLDRNRSHFTPDRIVELAPHVDIIETYNPWCEPAANRAAAELAADLEKLTATGSDSHGLPELGRSWMEIEEFDGPDDFLQKLAGAHHIVTSASGTGRRA
;
A
#
# COMPACT_ATOMS: atom_id res chain seq x y z
N LEU A 1 -1.49 0.93 20.39
CA LEU A 1 -2.08 2.25 20.08
C LEU A 1 -2.98 2.21 18.85
N VAL A 2 -2.51 1.93 17.62
CA VAL A 2 -3.38 1.94 16.42
C VAL A 2 -4.54 0.94 16.54
N HIS A 3 -4.22 -0.34 16.74
CA HIS A 3 -5.24 -1.39 16.91
C HIS A 3 -6.11 -1.19 18.16
N GLU A 4 -5.55 -0.65 19.24
CA GLU A 4 -6.30 -0.34 20.47
C GLU A 4 -7.35 0.75 20.28
N MET A 5 -7.18 1.61 19.28
CA MET A 5 -8.14 2.64 18.88
C MET A 5 -9.15 2.13 17.82
N GLY A 6 -9.11 0.84 17.47
CA GLY A 6 -9.92 0.25 16.40
C GLY A 6 -9.41 0.59 14.99
N GLY A 7 -8.18 1.08 14.87
CA GLY A 7 -7.55 1.38 13.58
C GLY A 7 -6.79 0.19 13.00
N LEU A 8 -6.47 0.29 11.71
CA LEU A 8 -5.65 -0.65 10.96
C LEU A 8 -4.29 -0.05 10.64
N THR A 9 -3.27 -0.89 10.53
CA THR A 9 -1.92 -0.49 10.15
C THR A 9 -1.67 -0.75 8.68
N TYR A 10 -1.20 0.30 8.01
CA TYR A 10 -0.87 0.31 6.59
C TYR A 10 0.61 0.64 6.45
N LEU A 11 1.36 -0.21 5.74
CA LEU A 11 2.76 0.02 5.45
C LEU A 11 2.91 0.65 4.06
N PRO A 12 3.11 1.98 3.97
CA PRO A 12 3.13 2.69 2.69
C PRO A 12 4.47 2.47 1.97
N HIS A 13 4.38 2.22 0.65
CA HIS A 13 5.50 2.06 -0.28
C HIS A 13 6.81 1.55 0.37
N PRO A 14 6.81 0.34 0.97
CA PRO A 14 7.82 -0.07 1.94
C PRO A 14 9.22 -0.21 1.38
N LEU A 15 9.34 -0.44 0.07
CA LEU A 15 10.61 -0.72 -0.60
C LEU A 15 11.00 0.39 -1.58
N ASP A 16 10.36 1.56 -1.49
CA ASP A 16 10.80 2.74 -2.21
C ASP A 16 12.14 3.24 -1.64
N ARG A 17 13.24 2.99 -2.33
CA ARG A 17 14.60 3.34 -1.87
C ARG A 17 14.79 4.80 -1.48
N ASN A 18 13.98 5.72 -2.00
CA ASN A 18 14.08 7.15 -1.72
C ASN A 18 13.20 7.59 -0.53
N ARG A 19 12.21 6.77 -0.14
CA ARG A 19 11.15 7.15 0.81
C ARG A 19 10.85 6.07 1.88
N SER A 20 11.45 4.90 1.78
CA SER A 20 11.38 3.82 2.76
C SER A 20 12.25 4.15 3.96
N HIS A 21 11.70 4.05 5.16
CA HIS A 21 12.41 4.29 6.41
C HIS A 21 12.80 3.00 7.14
N PHE A 22 12.35 1.84 6.65
CA PHE A 22 12.62 0.54 7.24
C PHE A 22 13.56 -0.28 6.37
N THR A 23 14.42 -1.06 7.01
CA THR A 23 15.15 -2.14 6.35
C THR A 23 14.21 -3.32 6.11
N PRO A 24 14.49 -4.20 5.12
CA PRO A 24 13.72 -5.43 4.91
C PRO A 24 13.55 -6.27 6.19
N ASP A 25 14.62 -6.48 6.95
CA ASP A 25 14.58 -7.21 8.22
C ASP A 25 13.60 -6.57 9.22
N ARG A 26 13.61 -5.24 9.29
CA ARG A 26 12.70 -4.52 10.19
C ARG A 26 11.24 -4.64 9.75
N ILE A 27 10.97 -4.74 8.45
CA ILE A 27 9.62 -4.99 7.95
C ILE A 27 9.14 -6.37 8.38
N VAL A 28 9.99 -7.40 8.25
CA VAL A 28 9.66 -8.76 8.70
C VAL A 28 9.39 -8.80 10.20
N GLU A 29 10.21 -8.14 11.01
CA GLU A 29 9.98 -8.02 12.46
C GLU A 29 8.65 -7.34 12.81
N LEU A 30 8.24 -6.34 12.02
CA LEU A 30 7.00 -5.60 12.22
C LEU A 30 5.77 -6.29 11.61
N ALA A 31 5.95 -7.31 10.78
CA ALA A 31 4.87 -7.99 10.06
C ALA A 31 3.70 -8.44 10.96
N PRO A 32 3.90 -8.95 12.20
CA PRO A 32 2.79 -9.29 13.09
C PRO A 32 1.90 -8.10 13.49
N HIS A 33 2.37 -6.87 13.30
CA HIS A 33 1.67 -5.64 13.64
C HIS A 33 1.22 -4.84 12.40
N VAL A 34 1.43 -5.38 11.19
CA VAL A 34 1.02 -4.77 9.91
C VAL A 34 -0.17 -5.53 9.35
N ASP A 35 -1.26 -4.83 9.06
CA ASP A 35 -2.45 -5.43 8.44
C ASP A 35 -2.36 -5.40 6.91
N ILE A 36 -1.86 -4.28 6.36
CA ILE A 36 -1.89 -3.99 4.92
C ILE A 36 -0.52 -3.51 4.44
N ILE A 37 -0.09 -4.00 3.28
CA ILE A 37 1.11 -3.55 2.58
C ILE A 37 0.73 -2.85 1.27
N GLU A 38 1.22 -1.64 1.06
CA GLU A 38 1.09 -0.96 -0.24
C GLU A 38 1.99 -1.62 -1.28
N THR A 39 1.38 -2.20 -2.31
CA THR A 39 2.10 -2.90 -3.40
C THR A 39 2.16 -2.06 -4.68
N TYR A 40 1.39 -0.99 -4.76
CA TYR A 40 1.49 -0.04 -5.87
C TYR A 40 1.39 1.40 -5.41
N ASN A 41 2.44 2.15 -5.71
CA ASN A 41 2.48 3.59 -5.60
C ASN A 41 3.09 4.16 -6.91
N PRO A 42 2.46 5.13 -7.58
CA PRO A 42 2.91 5.61 -8.89
C PRO A 42 4.26 6.34 -8.84
N TRP A 43 4.69 6.79 -7.66
CA TRP A 43 5.96 7.46 -7.45
C TRP A 43 7.11 6.50 -7.14
N CYS A 44 6.82 5.22 -6.92
CA CYS A 44 7.83 4.19 -6.76
C CYS A 44 8.41 3.75 -8.10
N GLU A 45 9.67 3.32 -8.07
CA GLU A 45 10.22 2.54 -9.18
C GLU A 45 9.41 1.26 -9.38
N PRO A 46 9.16 0.80 -10.64
CA PRO A 46 8.42 -0.43 -10.90
C PRO A 46 8.98 -1.66 -10.17
N ALA A 47 10.29 -1.71 -9.96
CA ALA A 47 10.94 -2.79 -9.22
C ALA A 47 10.59 -2.77 -7.72
N ALA A 48 10.40 -1.60 -7.12
CA ALA A 48 10.01 -1.47 -5.72
C ALA A 48 8.55 -1.93 -5.51
N ASN A 49 7.64 -1.56 -6.42
CA ASN A 49 6.25 -2.04 -6.39
C ASN A 49 6.19 -3.57 -6.52
N ARG A 50 6.95 -4.16 -7.46
CA ARG A 50 7.03 -5.63 -7.59
C ARG A 50 7.57 -6.30 -6.33
N ALA A 51 8.66 -5.79 -5.77
CA ALA A 51 9.23 -6.35 -4.55
C ALA A 51 8.28 -6.22 -3.36
N ALA A 52 7.48 -5.14 -3.29
CA ALA A 52 6.48 -4.97 -2.23
C ALA A 52 5.33 -5.99 -2.38
N ALA A 53 4.93 -6.31 -3.62
CA ALA A 53 3.95 -7.36 -3.88
C ALA A 53 4.46 -8.76 -3.49
N GLU A 54 5.73 -9.07 -3.81
CA GLU A 54 6.39 -10.31 -3.39
C GLU A 54 6.46 -10.40 -1.85
N LEU A 55 6.88 -9.32 -1.18
CA LEU A 55 6.94 -9.25 0.27
C LEU A 55 5.57 -9.44 0.93
N ALA A 56 4.51 -8.84 0.35
CA ALA A 56 3.15 -9.00 0.86
C ALA A 56 2.67 -10.45 0.72
N ALA A 57 3.00 -11.12 -0.37
CA ALA A 57 2.69 -12.54 -0.55
C ALA A 57 3.45 -13.43 0.45
N ASP A 58 4.75 -13.19 0.64
CA ASP A 58 5.59 -13.96 1.57
C ASP A 58 5.14 -13.81 3.04
N LEU A 59 4.59 -12.64 3.40
CA LEU A 59 4.11 -12.33 4.74
C LEU A 59 2.59 -12.54 4.92
N GLU A 60 1.91 -13.06 3.89
CA GLU A 60 0.45 -13.29 3.85
C GLU A 60 -0.35 -12.03 4.22
N LYS A 61 0.05 -10.87 3.68
CA LYS A 61 -0.58 -9.57 3.95
C LYS A 61 -1.52 -9.14 2.84
N LEU A 62 -2.57 -8.42 3.23
CA LEU A 62 -3.45 -7.76 2.28
C LEU A 62 -2.69 -6.66 1.54
N THR A 63 -3.01 -6.53 0.26
CA THR A 63 -2.35 -5.60 -0.63
C THR A 63 -3.20 -4.36 -0.82
N ALA A 64 -2.54 -3.22 -0.98
CA ALA A 64 -3.22 -1.98 -1.31
C ALA A 64 -2.50 -1.15 -2.37
N THR A 65 -3.24 -0.22 -2.96
CA THR A 65 -2.74 0.71 -3.97
C THR A 65 -3.12 2.13 -3.59
N GLY A 66 -2.14 3.02 -3.59
CA GLY A 66 -2.32 4.43 -3.24
C GLY A 66 -1.71 5.34 -4.30
N SER A 67 -2.35 6.47 -4.57
CA SER A 67 -1.78 7.50 -5.46
C SER A 67 -0.73 8.35 -4.77
N ASP A 68 -0.78 8.45 -3.43
CA ASP A 68 0.06 9.33 -2.64
C ASP A 68 0.09 10.75 -3.25
N SER A 69 -1.09 11.24 -3.61
CA SER A 69 -1.28 12.52 -4.30
C SER A 69 -1.06 13.70 -3.34
N HIS A 70 -0.23 14.66 -3.75
CA HIS A 70 0.02 15.93 -3.07
C HIS A 70 -0.61 17.12 -3.81
N GLY A 71 -1.36 16.87 -4.89
CA GLY A 71 -2.04 17.91 -5.66
C GLY A 71 -3.01 17.37 -6.70
N LEU A 72 -3.88 18.23 -7.21
CA LEU A 72 -4.88 17.88 -8.23
C LEU A 72 -4.30 17.14 -9.46
N PRO A 73 -3.11 17.48 -10.00
CA PRO A 73 -2.53 16.76 -11.14
C PRO A 73 -2.12 15.31 -10.83
N GLU A 74 -2.02 14.95 -9.55
CA GLU A 74 -1.58 13.65 -9.07
C GLU A 74 -2.76 12.75 -8.69
N LEU A 75 -3.93 13.34 -8.45
CA LEU A 75 -5.16 12.62 -8.14
C LEU A 75 -5.58 11.74 -9.33
N GLY A 76 -6.01 10.51 -9.04
CA GLY A 76 -6.48 9.58 -10.07
C GLY A 76 -5.38 8.81 -10.80
N ARG A 77 -4.09 8.93 -10.39
CA ARG A 77 -3.02 8.03 -10.90
C ARG A 77 -3.24 6.58 -10.50
N SER A 78 -3.81 6.38 -9.32
CA SER A 78 -4.26 5.08 -8.83
C SER A 78 -5.27 5.23 -7.70
N TRP A 79 -6.17 4.25 -7.55
CA TRP A 79 -7.11 4.12 -6.43
C TRP A 79 -7.59 2.67 -6.31
N MET A 80 -8.35 2.38 -5.26
CA MET A 80 -9.02 1.10 -5.09
C MET A 80 -10.54 1.32 -5.05
N GLU A 81 -11.26 0.46 -5.75
CA GLU A 81 -12.71 0.33 -5.59
C GLU A 81 -12.97 -0.85 -4.65
N ILE A 82 -13.65 -0.56 -3.55
CA ILE A 82 -13.95 -1.51 -2.48
C ILE A 82 -15.45 -1.46 -2.26
N GLU A 83 -16.07 -2.63 -2.03
CA GLU A 83 -17.45 -2.67 -1.59
C GLU A 83 -17.67 -1.86 -0.31
N GLU A 84 -18.91 -1.45 -0.03
CA GLU A 84 -19.25 -0.88 1.27
C GLU A 84 -18.89 -1.89 2.38
N PHE A 85 -18.36 -1.37 3.48
CA PHE A 85 -17.88 -2.16 4.62
C PHE A 85 -18.31 -1.51 5.94
N ASP A 86 -18.46 -2.31 6.98
CA ASP A 86 -18.75 -1.86 8.35
C ASP A 86 -17.66 -2.31 9.34
N GLY A 87 -16.80 -1.36 9.73
CA GLY A 87 -15.70 -1.60 10.66
C GLY A 87 -14.44 -2.21 10.04
N PRO A 88 -13.38 -2.42 10.86
CA PRO A 88 -12.05 -2.80 10.37
C PRO A 88 -11.99 -4.23 9.83
N ASP A 89 -12.64 -5.19 10.46
CA ASP A 89 -12.59 -6.60 10.03
C ASP A 89 -13.28 -6.80 8.68
N ASP A 90 -14.47 -6.19 8.49
CA ASP A 90 -15.19 -6.21 7.23
C ASP A 90 -14.41 -5.46 6.14
N PHE A 91 -13.79 -4.32 6.48
CA PHE A 91 -12.89 -3.63 5.57
C PHE A 91 -11.77 -4.52 5.06
N LEU A 92 -11.07 -5.27 5.93
CA LEU A 92 -9.99 -6.18 5.53
C LEU A 92 -10.51 -7.31 4.63
N GLN A 93 -11.70 -7.86 4.93
CA GLN A 93 -12.33 -8.88 4.09
C GLN A 93 -12.66 -8.35 2.69
N LYS A 94 -13.25 -7.15 2.60
CA LYS A 94 -13.59 -6.52 1.32
C LYS A 94 -12.36 -6.04 0.55
N LEU A 95 -11.32 -5.58 1.26
CA LEU A 95 -10.05 -5.18 0.67
C LEU A 95 -9.39 -6.35 -0.08
N ALA A 96 -9.54 -7.59 0.40
CA ALA A 96 -9.01 -8.78 -0.28
C ALA A 96 -9.58 -8.97 -1.71
N GLY A 97 -10.79 -8.45 -1.97
CA GLY A 97 -11.45 -8.46 -3.27
C GLY A 97 -11.45 -7.12 -4.00
N ALA A 98 -10.70 -6.13 -3.51
CA ALA A 98 -10.70 -4.78 -4.06
C ALA A 98 -10.26 -4.77 -5.53
N HIS A 99 -10.85 -3.88 -6.32
CA HIS A 99 -10.40 -3.61 -7.68
C HIS A 99 -9.37 -2.47 -7.67
N HIS A 100 -8.12 -2.82 -7.92
CA HIS A 100 -7.00 -1.88 -7.97
C HIS A 100 -6.94 -1.22 -9.35
N ILE A 101 -7.18 0.10 -9.40
CA ILE A 101 -7.13 0.86 -10.64
C ILE A 101 -5.84 1.66 -10.71
N VAL A 102 -5.14 1.51 -11.83
CA VAL A 102 -3.89 2.20 -12.15
C VAL A 102 -4.02 2.82 -13.54
N THR A 103 -3.94 4.14 -13.62
CA THR A 103 -4.12 4.88 -14.89
C THR A 103 -2.79 5.34 -15.50
N SER A 104 -1.71 5.25 -14.74
CA SER A 104 -0.36 5.62 -15.17
C SER A 104 0.68 4.65 -14.62
N ALA A 105 1.69 4.34 -15.43
CA ALA A 105 2.81 3.50 -15.01
C ALA A 105 3.62 4.20 -13.91
N SER A 106 4.15 3.42 -12.98
CA SER A 106 4.96 3.93 -11.87
C SER A 106 6.36 4.34 -12.35
N GLY A 107 6.97 5.33 -11.69
CA GLY A 107 8.34 5.77 -11.99
C GLY A 107 8.51 6.57 -13.28
N THR A 108 7.42 6.90 -13.99
CA THR A 108 7.48 7.63 -15.27
C THR A 108 7.32 9.15 -15.14
N GLY A 109 7.27 9.70 -13.92
CA GLY A 109 7.04 11.14 -13.67
C GLY A 109 7.85 11.68 -12.50
N ARG A 110 8.17 12.98 -12.53
CA ARG A 110 8.63 13.72 -11.35
C ARG A 110 7.40 14.21 -10.58
N ARG A 111 7.41 14.04 -9.26
CA ARG A 111 6.43 14.66 -8.36
C ARG A 111 6.52 16.18 -8.51
N ALA A 112 5.38 16.86 -8.51
CA ALA A 112 5.34 18.32 -8.70
C ALA A 112 5.97 19.06 -7.52
#